data_AF-A0A7D5MBF8-F1
#
_entry.id   AF-A0A7D5MBF8-F1
#
_cell.length_a   1.000
_cell.length_b   1.000
_cell.length_c   1.000
_cell.angle_alpha   90.00
_cell.angle_beta   90.00
_cell.angle_gamma   90.00
#
_symmetry.space_group_name_H-M   'P 1'
#
loop_
_entity.id
_entity.type
_entity.pdbx_description
1 polymer ?
#
loop_
_entity_poly.entity_id
_entity_poly.type
_entity_poly.pdbx_seq_one_letter_code
_entity_poly.pdbx_strand_id
1 'polypeptide(L)'
;MNHKSVERTRTINTFVFGIFSIAVLFAATEISYAESQSITPLNDEISLQKTTTTMSVPADNTLPWGKVWGTVDDPAQDYPVIIQFFNKENGNIPVHVAQVPINSDNTYEYKFRVRDIDLETGKATNIFAGDYTVKIFKVVNLPHEDLDSV
;
A
#
# COMPACT_ATOMS: atom_id res chain seq x y z
N MET A 1 -7.78 -64.74 -1.34
CA MET A 1 -8.52 -63.62 -0.71
C MET A 1 -7.77 -62.36 -1.08
N ASN A 2 -8.35 -61.55 -1.96
CA ASN A 2 -7.68 -60.44 -2.66
C ASN A 2 -7.95 -59.14 -1.90
N HIS A 3 -6.93 -58.47 -1.37
CA HIS A 3 -7.08 -57.11 -0.86
C HIS A 3 -6.03 -56.22 -1.55
N LYS A 4 -6.47 -55.46 -2.55
CA LYS A 4 -5.69 -54.35 -3.13
C LYS A 4 -5.55 -53.27 -2.04
N SER A 5 -4.33 -52.88 -1.71
CA SER A 5 -4.07 -51.63 -0.99
C SER A 5 -4.16 -50.48 -2.00
N VAL A 6 -5.16 -49.61 -1.85
CA VAL A 6 -5.24 -48.35 -2.59
C VAL A 6 -4.38 -47.34 -1.86
N GLU A 7 -3.30 -46.92 -2.52
CA GLU A 7 -2.46 -45.81 -2.07
C GLU A 7 -3.25 -44.48 -2.13
N ARG A 8 -3.13 -43.65 -1.10
CA ARG A 8 -3.45 -42.23 -1.19
C ARG A 8 -2.16 -41.42 -1.11
N THR A 9 -1.59 -41.14 -2.28
CA THR A 9 -0.61 -40.07 -2.44
C THR A 9 -1.32 -38.75 -2.17
N ARG A 10 -1.01 -38.09 -1.05
CA ARG A 10 -1.45 -36.71 -0.79
C ARG A 10 -0.54 -35.79 -1.58
N THR A 11 -1.01 -35.32 -2.72
CA THR A 11 -0.36 -34.22 -3.45
C THR A 11 -0.51 -32.95 -2.62
N ILE A 12 0.61 -32.45 -2.09
CA ILE A 12 0.66 -31.16 -1.40
C ILE A 12 0.54 -30.09 -2.48
N ASN A 13 -0.63 -29.47 -2.60
CA ASN A 13 -0.80 -28.28 -3.43
C ASN A 13 -0.03 -27.14 -2.78
N THR A 14 1.17 -26.86 -3.27
CA THR A 14 1.87 -25.60 -3.02
C THR A 14 1.05 -24.48 -3.68
N PHE A 15 0.23 -23.79 -2.90
CA PHE A 15 -0.41 -22.54 -3.34
C PHE A 15 0.67 -21.46 -3.36
N VAL A 16 1.24 -21.24 -4.55
CA VAL A 16 2.04 -20.05 -4.84
C VAL A 16 1.09 -18.86 -4.75
N PHE A 17 1.15 -18.08 -3.68
CA PHE A 17 0.45 -16.80 -3.63
C PHE A 17 1.04 -15.89 -4.69
N GLY A 18 0.22 -15.63 -5.71
CA GLY A 18 0.54 -14.78 -6.83
C GLY A 18 0.98 -13.41 -6.35
N ILE A 19 2.13 -12.99 -6.85
CA ILE A 19 2.65 -11.63 -6.77
C ILE A 19 1.60 -10.74 -7.45
N PHE A 20 0.80 -10.00 -6.69
CA PHE A 20 -0.12 -9.01 -7.25
C PHE A 20 0.71 -7.83 -7.75
N SER A 21 1.11 -7.90 -9.01
CA SER A 21 1.68 -6.77 -9.73
C SER A 21 0.60 -5.70 -9.90
N ILE A 22 0.74 -4.58 -9.18
CA ILE A 22 -0.04 -3.37 -9.43
C ILE A 22 0.44 -2.80 -10.78
N ALA A 23 -0.25 -3.14 -11.86
CA ALA A 23 -0.04 -2.54 -13.18
C ALA A 23 -0.86 -1.26 -13.27
N VAL A 24 -0.23 -0.11 -13.08
CA VAL A 24 -0.81 1.19 -13.47
C VAL A 24 -0.41 1.48 -14.91
N LEU A 25 -1.36 1.45 -15.83
CA LEU A 25 -1.17 1.92 -17.20
C LEU A 25 -0.97 3.43 -17.22
N PHE A 26 0.28 3.89 -17.32
CA PHE A 26 0.61 5.18 -17.91
C PHE A 26 1.75 4.98 -18.93
N ALA A 27 1.59 5.59 -20.09
CA ALA A 27 2.48 5.44 -21.22
C ALA A 27 3.94 5.82 -20.88
N ALA A 28 4.86 4.93 -21.25
CA ALA A 28 6.30 5.14 -21.43
C ALA A 28 7.06 5.77 -20.24
N THR A 29 7.40 4.95 -19.24
CA THR A 29 8.76 4.84 -18.65
C THR A 29 8.71 3.69 -17.64
N GLU A 30 9.68 2.77 -17.69
CA GLU A 30 9.77 1.67 -16.73
C GLU A 30 10.24 2.22 -15.37
N ILE A 31 9.30 2.44 -14.45
CA ILE A 31 9.61 2.77 -13.06
C ILE A 31 9.71 1.45 -12.29
N SER A 32 10.94 1.08 -11.90
CA SER A 32 11.24 -0.05 -11.01
C SER A 32 10.83 0.30 -9.58
N TYR A 33 9.77 -0.33 -9.05
CA TYR A 33 9.33 -0.16 -7.66
C TYR A 33 10.11 -1.12 -6.74
N ALA A 34 10.88 -0.58 -5.79
CA ALA A 34 11.43 -1.34 -4.67
C ALA A 34 10.48 -1.21 -3.48
N GLU A 35 9.46 -2.07 -3.42
CA GLU A 35 8.53 -2.11 -2.28
C GLU A 35 9.13 -2.95 -1.15
N SER A 36 9.08 -2.43 0.08
CA SER A 36 9.35 -3.22 1.28
C SER A 36 8.11 -3.22 2.19
N GLN A 37 7.77 -4.40 2.69
CA GLN A 37 6.64 -4.59 3.60
C GLN A 37 7.13 -5.16 4.92
N SER A 38 6.53 -4.70 6.02
CA SER A 38 6.77 -5.26 7.35
C SER A 38 5.45 -5.34 8.11
N ILE A 39 5.26 -6.43 8.85
CA ILE A 39 4.13 -6.62 9.75
C ILE A 39 4.65 -6.57 11.19
N THR A 40 3.96 -5.83 12.06
CA THR A 40 4.29 -5.72 13.48
C THR A 40 3.03 -5.97 14.29
N PRO A 41 2.95 -7.03 15.10
CA PRO A 41 1.81 -7.25 15.98
C PRO A 41 1.58 -6.06 16.89
N LEU A 42 0.32 -5.63 17.02
CA LEU A 42 -0.09 -4.61 17.98
C LEU A 42 -0.62 -5.28 19.27
N ASN A 43 -1.30 -6.41 19.12
CA ASN A 43 -1.77 -7.30 20.18
C ASN A 43 -2.05 -8.70 19.60
N ASP A 44 -2.80 -9.53 20.32
CA ASP A 44 -3.14 -10.91 19.93
C ASP A 44 -4.20 -11.00 18.81
N GLU A 45 -4.84 -9.88 18.42
CA GLU A 45 -5.93 -9.84 17.45
C GLU A 45 -5.58 -9.07 16.15
N ILE A 46 -4.71 -8.05 16.24
CA ILE A 46 -4.43 -7.14 15.14
C ILE A 46 -2.92 -6.85 14.96
N SER A 47 -2.55 -6.55 13.72
CA SER A 47 -1.19 -6.19 13.32
C SER A 47 -1.13 -4.90 12.52
N LEU A 48 -0.02 -4.18 12.66
CA LEU A 48 0.33 -3.04 11.82
C LEU A 48 1.10 -3.52 10.59
N GLN A 49 0.48 -3.44 9.42
CA GLN A 49 1.15 -3.61 8.13
C GLN A 49 1.70 -2.26 7.67
N LYS A 50 3.00 -2.21 7.39
CA LYS A 50 3.69 -1.04 6.83
C LYS A 50 4.24 -1.37 5.46
N THR A 51 3.83 -0.60 4.45
CA THR A 51 4.43 -0.59 3.12
C THR A 51 5.30 0.66 2.98
N THR A 52 6.54 0.50 2.54
CA THR A 52 7.41 1.60 2.15
C THR A 52 7.65 1.54 0.65
N THR A 53 7.33 2.63 -0.03
CA THR A 53 7.49 2.81 -1.48
C THR A 53 8.07 4.19 -1.79
N THR A 54 8.30 4.49 -3.06
CA THR A 54 8.84 5.78 -3.52
C THR A 54 7.85 6.51 -4.41
N MET A 55 7.89 7.83 -4.38
CA MET A 55 7.16 8.73 -5.27
C MET A 55 8.14 9.74 -5.85
N SER A 56 8.23 9.82 -7.18
CA SER A 56 9.06 10.81 -7.87
C SER A 56 8.15 11.79 -8.61
N VAL A 57 8.31 13.08 -8.32
CA VAL A 57 7.56 14.16 -8.94
C VAL A 57 8.50 15.01 -9.80
N PRO A 58 8.36 15.00 -11.14
CA PRO A 58 9.21 15.80 -12.03
C PRO A 58 9.11 17.30 -11.72
N ALA A 59 10.23 18.01 -11.84
CA ALA A 59 10.28 19.46 -11.58
C ALA A 59 9.41 20.26 -12.56
N ASP A 60 9.19 19.73 -13.77
CA ASP A 60 8.33 20.27 -14.82
C ASP A 60 6.91 19.69 -14.80
N ASN A 61 6.51 18.98 -13.73
CA ASN A 61 5.18 18.40 -13.60
C ASN A 61 4.09 19.46 -13.83
N THR A 62 3.16 19.16 -14.74
CA THR A 62 2.03 20.03 -15.05
C THR A 62 0.74 19.58 -14.38
N LEU A 63 0.69 18.36 -13.85
CA LEU A 63 -0.53 17.77 -13.29
C LEU A 63 -0.83 18.35 -11.90
N PRO A 64 -2.08 18.78 -11.65
CA PRO A 64 -2.45 19.39 -10.38
C PRO A 64 -2.54 18.41 -9.21
N TRP A 65 -2.74 17.11 -9.48
CA TRP A 65 -3.11 16.12 -8.49
C TRP A 65 -2.23 14.88 -8.56
N GLY A 66 -1.90 14.35 -7.39
CA GLY A 66 -1.36 13.02 -7.18
C GLY A 66 -2.38 12.16 -6.45
N LYS A 67 -2.14 10.84 -6.45
CA LYS A 67 -3.01 9.88 -5.77
C LYS A 67 -2.19 8.74 -5.18
N VAL A 68 -2.49 8.36 -3.93
CA VAL A 68 -2.07 7.10 -3.31
C VAL A 68 -3.33 6.29 -3.06
N TRP A 69 -3.36 5.04 -3.51
CA TRP A 69 -4.55 4.19 -3.41
C TRP A 69 -4.15 2.72 -3.26
N GLY A 70 -5.08 1.88 -2.85
CA GLY A 70 -4.86 0.44 -2.74
C GLY A 70 -6.00 -0.27 -2.01
N THR A 71 -5.75 -1.51 -1.63
CA THR A 71 -6.66 -2.35 -0.82
C THR A 71 -6.03 -2.70 0.53
N VAL A 72 -6.86 -3.08 1.48
CA VAL A 72 -6.46 -3.65 2.76
C VAL A 72 -7.05 -5.05 2.86
N ASP A 73 -6.18 -6.05 3.02
CA ASP A 73 -6.65 -7.42 3.27
C ASP A 73 -7.06 -7.54 4.73
N ASP A 74 -8.30 -7.98 4.97
CA ASP A 74 -8.89 -8.16 6.31
C ASP A 74 -8.65 -6.97 7.28
N PRO A 75 -9.21 -5.79 6.98
CA PRO A 75 -8.98 -4.59 7.77
C PRO A 75 -9.56 -4.74 9.18
N ALA A 76 -8.79 -4.30 10.17
CA ALA A 76 -9.33 -4.10 11.52
C ALA A 76 -10.33 -2.94 11.52
N GLN A 77 -11.42 -3.07 12.27
CA GLN A 77 -12.48 -2.07 12.30
C GLN A 77 -11.99 -0.75 12.92
N ASP A 78 -12.49 0.37 12.42
CA ASP A 78 -12.28 1.72 12.96
C ASP A 78 -10.84 2.25 12.89
N TYR A 79 -9.95 1.59 12.12
CA TYR A 79 -8.60 2.07 11.84
C TYR A 79 -8.47 2.65 10.42
N PRO A 80 -8.14 3.94 10.26
CA PRO A 80 -7.86 4.50 8.95
C PRO A 80 -6.48 4.05 8.43
N VAL A 81 -6.29 4.15 7.12
CA VAL A 81 -4.96 4.06 6.52
C VAL A 81 -4.21 5.36 6.79
N ILE A 82 -2.99 5.27 7.32
CA ILE A 82 -2.12 6.42 7.53
C ILE A 82 -1.07 6.47 6.42
N ILE A 83 -0.94 7.62 5.78
CA ILE A 83 0.01 7.85 4.68
C ILE A 83 0.96 8.97 5.07
N GLN A 84 2.26 8.74 4.95
CA GLN A 84 3.30 9.69 5.31
C GLN A 84 4.32 9.84 4.18
N PHE A 85 4.63 11.08 3.79
CA PHE A 85 5.67 11.38 2.81
C PHE A 85 6.91 11.95 3.49
N PHE A 86 8.09 11.49 3.07
CA PHE A 86 9.39 11.92 3.56
C PHE A 86 10.24 12.35 2.37
N ASN A 87 10.82 13.54 2.43
CA ASN A 87 11.89 13.93 1.50
C ASN A 87 13.25 13.66 2.16
N LYS A 88 14.32 13.70 1.37
CA LYS A 88 15.68 13.51 1.89
C LYS A 88 16.11 14.62 2.87
N GLU A 89 15.57 15.82 2.71
CA GLU A 89 15.96 17.02 3.47
C GLU A 89 15.46 17.00 4.92
N ASN A 90 14.23 16.52 5.17
CA ASN A 90 13.64 16.47 6.50
C ASN A 90 13.97 15.18 7.26
N GLY A 91 14.78 14.29 6.68
CA GLY A 91 15.22 13.04 7.30
C GLY A 91 14.07 12.14 7.73
N ASN A 92 13.86 12.01 9.05
CA ASN A 92 12.86 11.11 9.64
C ASN A 92 11.55 11.82 10.04
N ILE A 93 11.38 13.11 9.70
CA ILE A 93 10.15 13.85 9.98
C ILE A 93 9.32 13.90 8.68
N PRO A 94 8.05 13.46 8.68
CA PRO A 94 7.24 13.50 7.48
C PRO A 94 6.94 14.95 7.08
N VAL A 95 7.06 15.25 5.79
CA VAL A 95 6.67 16.55 5.20
C VAL A 95 5.18 16.63 4.91
N HIS A 96 4.51 15.47 4.85
CA HIS A 96 3.09 15.37 4.57
C HIS A 96 2.50 14.14 5.26
N VAL A 97 1.31 14.29 5.85
CA VAL A 97 0.60 13.21 6.54
C VAL A 97 -0.87 13.25 6.16
N ALA A 98 -1.45 12.08 5.92
CA ALA A 98 -2.88 11.91 5.69
C ALA A 98 -3.42 10.69 6.44
N GLN A 99 -4.70 10.77 6.81
CA GLN A 99 -5.49 9.64 7.29
C GLN A 99 -6.66 9.45 6.34
N VAL A 100 -6.91 8.21 5.94
CA VAL A 100 -7.87 7.86 4.90
C VAL A 100 -8.79 6.75 5.43
N PRO A 101 -10.12 6.94 5.42
CA PRO A 101 -11.02 5.86 5.77
C PRO A 101 -10.88 4.71 4.76
N ILE A 102 -11.15 3.49 5.23
CA ILE A 102 -11.26 2.31 4.38
C ILE A 102 -12.72 2.23 3.92
N ASN A 103 -12.92 2.07 2.61
CA ASN A 103 -14.23 1.90 2.00
C ASN A 103 -14.80 0.52 2.33
N SER A 104 -16.11 0.32 2.11
CA SER A 104 -16.79 -0.96 2.37
C SER A 104 -16.30 -2.12 1.50
N ASP A 105 -15.60 -1.83 0.41
CA ASP A 105 -14.94 -2.81 -0.47
C ASP A 105 -13.45 -3.01 -0.12
N ASN A 106 -13.05 -2.59 1.08
CA ASN A 106 -11.69 -2.61 1.60
C ASN A 106 -10.67 -1.79 0.80
N THR A 107 -11.12 -0.89 -0.07
CA THR A 107 -10.23 0.03 -0.79
C THR A 107 -9.97 1.31 -0.01
N TYR A 108 -8.88 2.02 -0.35
CA TYR A 108 -8.63 3.38 0.12
C TYR A 108 -8.06 4.23 -1.02
N GLU A 109 -8.39 5.52 -1.01
CA GLU A 109 -7.85 6.50 -1.95
C GLU A 109 -7.55 7.82 -1.23
N TYR A 110 -6.32 8.29 -1.40
CA TYR A 110 -5.89 9.62 -1.01
C TYR A 110 -5.47 10.44 -2.21
N LYS A 111 -6.24 11.50 -2.50
CA LYS A 111 -5.94 12.47 -3.55
C LYS A 111 -5.37 13.75 -2.93
N PHE A 112 -4.24 14.23 -3.44
CA PHE A 112 -3.54 15.40 -2.90
C PHE A 112 -3.07 16.34 -3.99
N ARG A 113 -2.97 17.63 -3.68
CA ARG A 113 -2.46 18.64 -4.60
C ARG A 113 -0.95 18.51 -4.74
N VAL A 114 -0.50 18.35 -5.97
CA VAL A 114 0.93 18.35 -6.35
C VAL A 114 1.34 19.72 -6.87
N ARG A 115 0.41 20.42 -7.52
CA ARG A 115 0.63 21.73 -8.13
C ARG A 115 -0.59 22.62 -7.91
N ASP A 116 -0.31 23.87 -7.59
CA ASP A 116 -1.29 24.92 -7.43
C ASP A 116 -1.15 26.00 -8.50
N ILE A 117 -2.25 26.69 -8.79
CA ILE A 117 -2.29 27.81 -9.72
C ILE A 117 -2.96 28.97 -9.00
N ASP A 118 -2.20 30.04 -8.82
CA ASP A 118 -2.73 31.31 -8.34
C ASP A 118 -3.74 31.83 -9.38
N LEU A 119 -5.00 31.99 -8.96
CA LEU A 119 -6.11 32.38 -9.84
C LEU A 119 -6.08 33.87 -10.21
N GLU A 120 -5.36 34.70 -9.46
CA GLU A 120 -5.23 36.13 -9.72
C GLU A 120 -4.05 36.40 -10.67
N THR A 121 -2.91 35.74 -10.45
CA THR A 121 -1.68 35.97 -11.21
C THR A 121 -1.45 34.97 -12.33
N GLY A 122 -2.16 33.83 -12.33
CA GLY A 122 -1.92 32.71 -13.24
C GLY A 122 -0.63 31.94 -12.97
N LYS A 123 0.10 32.28 -11.90
CA LYS A 123 1.40 31.68 -11.59
C LYS A 123 1.20 30.26 -11.03
N ALA A 124 1.88 29.30 -11.64
CA ALA A 124 1.91 27.93 -11.14
C ALA A 124 3.02 27.72 -10.11
N THR A 125 2.69 27.02 -9.02
CA THR A 125 3.64 26.63 -7.97
C THR A 125 3.55 25.13 -7.72
N ASN A 126 4.69 24.44 -7.72
CA ASN A 126 4.74 23.03 -7.36
C ASN A 126 4.79 22.90 -5.83
N ILE A 127 3.83 22.19 -5.26
CA ILE A 127 3.78 21.88 -3.82
C ILE A 127 4.73 20.71 -3.52
N PHE A 128 4.79 19.73 -4.42
CA PHE A 128 5.72 18.62 -4.36
C PHE A 128 6.63 18.62 -5.60
N ALA A 129 7.91 18.34 -5.40
CA ALA A 129 8.91 18.17 -6.45
C ALA A 129 10.07 17.30 -5.94
N GLY A 130 10.59 16.43 -6.80
CA GLY A 130 11.67 15.50 -6.46
C GLY A 130 11.19 14.16 -5.90
N ASP A 131 12.10 13.46 -5.22
CA ASP A 131 11.87 12.10 -4.72
C ASP A 131 11.43 12.09 -3.26
N TYR A 132 10.41 11.28 -3.00
CA TYR A 132 9.84 11.05 -1.68
C TYR A 132 9.82 9.56 -1.36
N THR A 133 10.08 9.23 -0.10
CA THR A 133 9.70 7.94 0.48
C THR A 133 8.28 8.06 1.02
N VAL A 134 7.41 7.14 0.63
CA VAL A 134 6.02 7.07 1.09
C VAL A 134 5.87 5.86 2.00
N LYS A 135 5.42 6.09 3.23
CA LYS A 135 5.07 5.01 4.17
C LYS A 135 3.56 4.96 4.31
N ILE A 136 3.00 3.77 4.12
CA ILE A 136 1.57 3.48 4.23
C ILE A 136 1.40 2.49 5.36
N PHE A 137 0.56 2.83 6.34
CA PHE A 137 0.28 2.01 7.50
C PHE A 137 -1.19 1.59 7.48
N LYS A 138 -1.42 0.30 7.67
CA LYS A 138 -2.74 -0.33 7.70
C LYS A 138 -2.81 -1.20 8.94
N VAL A 139 -3.96 -1.22 9.61
CA VAL A 139 -4.21 -2.17 10.68
C VAL A 139 -5.05 -3.31 10.11
N VAL A 140 -4.55 -4.53 10.24
CA VAL A 140 -5.16 -5.75 9.72
C VAL A 140 -5.40 -6.72 10.86
N ASN A 141 -6.45 -7.53 10.75
CA ASN A 141 -6.67 -8.63 11.69
C ASN A 141 -5.57 -9.68 11.49
N LEU A 142 -5.17 -10.34 12.58
CA LEU A 142 -4.31 -11.52 12.50
C LEU A 142 -5.10 -12.67 11.86
N PRO A 143 -4.46 -13.54 11.06
CA PRO A 143 -5.12 -14.74 10.58
C PRO A 143 -5.59 -15.54 11.80
N HIS A 144 -6.90 -15.79 11.89
CA HIS A 144 -7.44 -16.78 12.80
C HIS A 144 -6.89 -18.14 12.32
N GLU A 145 -5.94 -18.74 13.04
CA GLU A 145 -5.71 -20.17 12.85
C GLU A 145 -7.04 -20.86 13.19
N ASP A 146 -7.62 -21.58 12.23
CA ASP A 146 -8.80 -22.43 12.47
C ASP A 146 -8.45 -23.40 13.61
N LEU A 147 -8.88 -23.08 14.83
CA LEU A 147 -8.68 -23.92 16.01
C LEU A 147 -9.61 -25.16 16.02
N ASP A 148 -10.29 -25.44 14.91
CA ASP A 148 -11.25 -26.54 14.77
C ASP A 148 -10.64 -27.82 14.19
N SER A 149 -9.30 -27.96 14.12
CA SER A 149 -8.65 -29.20 13.71
C SER A 149 -7.70 -29.79 14.76
N VAL A 150 -8.26 -30.30 15.87
CA VAL A 150 -7.66 -31.38 16.68
C VAL A 150 -8.74 -32.37 17.12
#